data_AF-A0A9E3PNB4-F1
#
_entry.id   AF-A0A9E3PNB4-F1
#
_cell.length_a   1.000
_cell.length_b   1.000
_cell.length_c   1.000
_cell.angle_alpha   90.00
_cell.angle_beta   90.00
_cell.angle_gamma   90.00
#
_symmetry.space_group_name_H-M   'P 1'
#
loop_
_entity.id
_entity.type
_entity.pdbx_description
1 polymer ?
#
loop_
_entity_poly.entity_id
_entity_poly.type
_entity_poly.pdbx_seq_one_letter_code
_entity_poly.pdbx_strand_id
1 'polypeptide(L)'
;MDRSDLDESPGQAEKASVLKSTEDTAPHYANHRERLRKRFREAGDMGLADYELLELVLFRSIPRRDVKPIAKQLLRRFGSFAEVLAAPPPRLVEVSGVGDSVVTDLKIIEAAARRLTKGQIAQRPVLASWSAVLDYCRTAMAFADKEHFRILFLDKRNSLIADELQQSGTVDHTPVYPREVVKRAIELAASAVILVHNHPTH
;
A
#
# COMPACT_ATOMS: atom_id res chain seq x y z
N MET A 1 -22.85 -77.34 50.34
CA MET A 1 -24.04 -77.29 49.47
C MET A 1 -24.60 -75.90 49.59
N ASP A 2 -24.25 -75.02 48.68
CA ASP A 2 -25.05 -73.82 48.43
C ASP A 2 -24.97 -73.46 46.94
N ARG A 3 -26.11 -73.01 46.43
CA ARG A 3 -26.39 -72.64 45.05
C ARG A 3 -26.16 -71.13 44.90
N SER A 4 -25.36 -70.75 43.91
CA SER A 4 -25.27 -69.41 43.29
C SER A 4 -23.89 -69.38 42.62
N ASP A 5 -23.64 -69.07 41.36
CA ASP A 5 -24.36 -68.42 40.27
C ASP A 5 -23.53 -68.85 39.03
N LEU A 6 -24.15 -69.25 37.91
CA LEU A 6 -24.34 -68.37 36.73
C LEU A 6 -23.08 -67.56 36.38
N ASP A 7 -22.63 -67.47 35.15
CA ASP A 7 -22.95 -68.11 33.88
C ASP A 7 -21.85 -67.59 32.96
N GLU A 8 -21.70 -68.30 31.86
CA GLU A 8 -20.76 -68.21 30.78
C GLU A 8 -20.45 -66.78 30.28
N SER A 9 -19.19 -66.60 29.92
CA SER A 9 -18.79 -65.62 28.90
C SER A 9 -19.63 -65.88 27.63
N PRO A 10 -20.13 -64.85 26.95
CA PRO A 10 -19.37 -64.43 25.76
C PRO A 10 -19.56 -62.94 25.39
N GLY A 11 -18.68 -62.43 24.52
CA GLY A 11 -19.05 -61.29 23.67
C GLY A 11 -17.94 -60.27 23.47
N GLN A 12 -17.06 -60.55 22.51
CA GLN A 12 -16.36 -59.50 21.78
C GLN A 12 -17.37 -58.67 21.01
N ALA A 13 -17.55 -57.40 21.37
CA ALA A 13 -17.90 -56.33 20.43
C ALA A 13 -17.64 -54.95 21.07
N GLU A 14 -16.83 -54.16 20.37
CA GLU A 14 -17.01 -52.72 20.18
C GLU A 14 -16.84 -51.78 21.38
N LYS A 15 -15.63 -51.22 21.54
CA LYS A 15 -15.46 -49.79 21.89
C LYS A 15 -14.34 -49.17 21.08
N ALA A 16 -14.73 -48.60 19.95
CA ALA A 16 -14.00 -47.52 19.31
C ALA A 16 -14.01 -46.27 20.21
N SER A 17 -13.05 -45.38 19.97
CA SER A 17 -12.98 -43.99 20.46
C SER A 17 -12.67 -43.83 21.95
N VAL A 18 -11.42 -43.45 22.27
CA VAL A 18 -11.05 -42.09 22.74
C VAL A 18 -9.55 -41.89 22.49
N LEU A 19 -9.16 -41.48 21.28
CA LEU A 19 -7.95 -40.69 21.10
C LEU A 19 -8.36 -39.24 21.36
N LYS A 20 -8.16 -38.81 22.61
CA LYS A 20 -8.36 -37.41 22.99
C LYS A 20 -7.25 -36.61 22.30
N SER A 21 -7.59 -35.95 21.21
CA SER A 21 -6.70 -35.02 20.53
C SER A 21 -6.25 -33.96 21.53
N THR A 22 -4.96 -33.94 21.81
CA THR A 22 -4.28 -32.86 22.52
C THR A 22 -4.12 -31.70 21.56
N GLU A 23 -5.22 -31.08 21.17
CA GLU A 23 -5.17 -29.80 20.47
C GLU A 23 -5.80 -28.73 21.35
N ASP A 24 -5.11 -27.60 21.37
CA ASP A 24 -5.57 -26.30 21.84
C ASP A 24 -5.16 -25.86 23.26
N THR A 25 -3.86 -25.61 23.40
CA THR A 25 -3.31 -24.68 24.43
C THR A 25 -2.47 -23.57 23.80
N ALA A 26 -2.67 -23.25 22.52
CA ALA A 26 -2.06 -22.10 21.89
C ALA A 26 -2.94 -20.86 22.13
N PRO A 27 -2.40 -19.72 22.62
CA PRO A 27 -3.21 -18.52 22.83
C PRO A 27 -3.90 -18.11 21.52
N HIS A 28 -5.22 -17.89 21.57
CA HIS A 28 -6.08 -17.55 20.42
C HIS A 28 -5.53 -16.41 19.52
N TYR A 29 -4.68 -15.54 20.07
CA TYR A 29 -4.03 -14.41 19.38
C TYR A 29 -2.81 -14.80 18.53
N ALA A 30 -2.14 -15.93 18.81
CA ALA A 30 -1.00 -16.40 18.03
C ALA A 30 -1.45 -16.78 16.61
N ASN A 31 -2.54 -17.54 16.51
CA ASN A 31 -3.17 -17.91 15.23
C ASN A 31 -3.70 -16.67 14.48
N HIS A 32 -4.15 -15.64 15.22
CA HIS A 32 -4.64 -14.40 14.62
C HIS A 32 -3.55 -13.62 13.87
N ARG A 33 -2.35 -13.49 14.46
CA ARG A 33 -1.20 -12.82 13.85
C ARG A 33 -0.83 -13.42 12.50
N GLU A 34 -0.78 -14.75 12.42
CA GLU A 34 -0.42 -15.45 11.18
C GLU A 34 -1.52 -15.32 10.11
N ARG A 35 -2.79 -15.45 10.50
CA ARG A 35 -3.93 -15.22 9.58
C ARG A 35 -3.93 -13.82 8.98
N LEU A 36 -3.66 -12.79 9.79
CA LEU A 36 -3.55 -11.41 9.31
C LEU A 36 -2.39 -11.24 8.33
N ARG A 37 -1.21 -11.79 8.64
CA ARG A 37 -0.05 -11.76 7.73
C ARG A 37 -0.30 -12.51 6.42
N LYS A 38 -1.05 -13.61 6.47
CA LYS A 38 -1.46 -14.35 5.27
C LYS A 38 -2.40 -13.50 4.41
N ARG A 39 -3.47 -12.96 4.99
CA ARG A 39 -4.42 -12.07 4.30
C ARG A 39 -3.73 -10.87 3.66
N PHE A 40 -2.80 -10.22 4.37
CA PHE A 40 -2.04 -9.10 3.80
C PHE A 40 -1.20 -9.50 2.58
N ARG A 41 -0.57 -10.68 2.62
CA ARG A 41 0.22 -11.17 1.47
C ARG A 41 -0.64 -11.55 0.26
N GLU A 42 -1.87 -11.99 0.49
CA GLU A 42 -2.78 -12.44 -0.57
C GLU A 42 -3.57 -11.28 -1.19
N ALA A 43 -4.06 -10.35 -0.37
CA ALA A 43 -5.01 -9.31 -0.78
C ALA A 43 -4.51 -7.88 -0.55
N GLY A 44 -3.28 -7.70 -0.03
CA GLY A 44 -2.72 -6.39 0.26
C GLY A 44 -3.48 -5.64 1.36
N ASP A 45 -3.49 -4.31 1.25
CA ASP A 45 -4.21 -3.39 2.12
C ASP A 45 -5.73 -3.50 1.95
N MET A 46 -6.22 -3.72 0.71
CA MET A 46 -7.64 -3.89 0.39
C MET A 46 -8.30 -5.06 1.14
N GLY A 47 -7.49 -6.03 1.59
CA GLY A 47 -7.95 -7.18 2.36
C GLY A 47 -8.05 -6.95 3.87
N LEU A 48 -7.77 -5.73 4.38
CA LEU A 48 -7.69 -5.43 5.81
C LEU A 48 -8.48 -4.16 6.17
N ALA A 49 -9.05 -4.14 7.37
CA ALA A 49 -9.50 -2.89 7.96
C ALA A 49 -8.31 -2.08 8.55
N ASP A 50 -8.47 -0.76 8.70
CA ASP A 50 -7.44 0.13 9.27
C ASP A 50 -6.86 -0.37 10.61
N TYR A 51 -7.73 -0.87 11.49
CA TYR A 51 -7.28 -1.38 12.79
C TYR A 51 -6.46 -2.66 12.63
N GLU A 52 -6.77 -3.51 11.65
CA GLU A 52 -6.03 -4.73 11.35
C GLU A 52 -4.67 -4.43 10.73
N LEU A 53 -4.59 -3.40 9.88
CA LEU A 53 -3.31 -2.92 9.35
C LEU A 53 -2.43 -2.37 10.49
N LEU A 54 -3.03 -1.67 11.45
CA LEU A 54 -2.32 -1.19 12.63
C LEU A 54 -1.88 -2.34 13.54
N GLU A 55 -2.69 -3.40 13.70
CA GLU A 55 -2.27 -4.62 14.41
C GLU A 55 -0.99 -5.22 13.80
N LEU A 56 -0.88 -5.27 12.47
CA LEU A 56 0.32 -5.77 11.78
C LEU A 56 1.57 -4.95 12.09
N VAL A 57 1.44 -3.62 12.18
CA VAL A 57 2.53 -2.74 12.60
C VAL A 57 2.91 -3.04 14.06
N LEU A 58 1.93 -3.08 14.96
CA LEU A 58 2.14 -3.28 16.40
C LEU A 58 2.76 -4.64 16.74
N PHE A 59 2.52 -5.68 15.94
CA PHE A 59 3.12 -7.01 16.16
C PHE A 59 4.65 -7.01 16.10
N ARG A 60 5.26 -6.00 15.46
CA ARG A 60 6.72 -5.84 15.37
C ARG A 60 7.32 -5.40 16.70
N SER A 61 6.64 -4.49 17.40
CA SER A 61 7.13 -3.86 18.64
C SER A 61 6.53 -4.48 19.91
N ILE A 62 5.38 -5.18 19.81
CA ILE A 62 4.70 -5.83 20.93
C ILE A 62 4.58 -7.35 20.66
N PRO A 63 5.52 -8.16 21.18
CA PRO A 63 5.44 -9.61 21.07
C PRO A 63 4.44 -10.21 22.07
N ARG A 64 3.78 -11.31 21.67
CA ARG A 64 3.01 -12.20 22.56
C ARG A 64 1.88 -11.55 23.38
N ARG A 65 1.28 -10.46 22.88
CA ARG A 65 0.11 -9.78 23.49
C ARG A 65 -0.98 -9.53 22.44
N ASP A 66 -2.23 -9.44 22.89
CA ASP A 66 -3.32 -8.92 22.08
C ASP A 66 -3.13 -7.41 21.85
N VAL A 67 -2.93 -7.02 20.59
CA VAL A 67 -2.71 -5.62 20.17
C VAL A 67 -3.97 -4.99 19.58
N LYS A 68 -5.04 -5.77 19.36
CA LYS A 68 -6.30 -5.27 18.80
C LYS A 68 -6.93 -4.16 19.65
N PRO A 69 -6.95 -4.22 20.99
CA PRO A 69 -7.44 -3.12 21.81
C PRO A 69 -6.62 -1.83 21.63
N ILE A 70 -5.30 -1.96 21.54
CA ILE A 70 -4.37 -0.83 21.36
C ILE A 70 -4.60 -0.19 19.99
N ALA A 71 -4.69 -1.00 18.93
CA ALA A 71 -4.96 -0.52 17.57
C ALA A 71 -6.29 0.26 17.50
N LYS A 72 -7.36 -0.29 18.09
CA LYS A 72 -8.65 0.40 18.14
C LYS A 72 -8.60 1.68 18.98
N GLN A 73 -7.85 1.70 20.07
CA GLN A 73 -7.71 2.88 20.92
C GLN A 73 -6.94 4.00 20.19
N LEU A 74 -5.87 3.66 19.47
CA LEU A 74 -5.13 4.59 18.63
C LEU A 74 -6.05 5.23 17.57
N LEU A 75 -6.80 4.43 16.83
CA LEU A 75 -7.73 4.96 15.82
C LEU A 75 -8.85 5.80 16.45
N ARG A 76 -9.42 5.39 17.58
CA ARG A 76 -10.41 6.21 18.29
C ARG A 76 -9.85 7.55 18.76
N ARG A 77 -8.58 7.59 19.15
CA ARG A 77 -7.91 8.79 19.68
C ARG A 77 -7.53 9.78 18.58
N PHE A 78 -7.06 9.27 17.44
CA PHE A 78 -6.44 10.08 16.39
C PHE A 78 -7.28 10.17 15.11
N GLY A 79 -8.27 9.30 14.91
CA GLY A 79 -9.20 9.31 13.78
C GLY A 79 -8.93 8.17 12.80
N SER A 80 -7.83 8.26 12.06
CA SER A 80 -7.47 7.36 10.97
C SER A 80 -6.07 6.77 11.11
N PHE A 81 -5.75 5.76 10.30
CA PHE A 81 -4.40 5.18 10.25
C PHE A 81 -3.34 6.24 9.95
N ALA A 82 -3.62 7.15 9.01
CA ALA A 82 -2.72 8.25 8.65
C ALA A 82 -2.51 9.23 9.81
N GLU A 83 -3.58 9.57 10.54
CA GLU A 83 -3.49 10.47 11.70
C GLU A 83 -2.74 9.82 12.87
N VAL A 84 -2.85 8.49 13.06
CA VAL A 84 -2.03 7.75 14.03
C VAL A 84 -0.54 7.86 13.67
N LEU A 85 -0.18 7.67 12.39
CA LEU A 85 1.22 7.80 11.95
C LEU A 85 1.74 9.23 12.16
N ALA A 86 0.92 10.24 11.87
CA ALA A 86 1.31 11.65 11.97
C ALA A 86 1.31 12.20 13.40
N ALA A 87 0.62 11.55 14.36
CA ALA A 87 0.46 12.04 15.72
C ALA A 87 1.81 12.32 16.43
N PRO A 88 1.96 13.43 17.18
CA PRO A 88 3.20 13.72 17.90
C PRO A 88 3.58 12.61 18.90
N PRO A 89 4.88 12.26 19.07
CA PRO A 89 5.32 11.24 20.01
C PRO A 89 4.76 11.37 21.44
N PRO A 90 4.71 12.59 22.05
CA PRO A 90 4.14 12.74 23.39
C PRO A 90 2.65 12.37 23.47
N ARG A 91 1.91 12.50 22.37
CA ARG A 91 0.48 12.15 22.29
C ARG A 91 0.29 10.65 22.14
N LEU A 92 1.18 9.97 21.41
CA LEU A 92 1.12 8.53 21.18
C LEU A 92 1.32 7.75 22.49
N VAL A 93 2.27 8.18 23.34
CA VAL A 93 2.56 7.52 24.62
C VAL A 93 1.45 7.71 25.66
N GLU A 94 0.49 8.63 25.46
CA GLU A 94 -0.72 8.72 26.29
C GLU A 94 -1.60 7.45 26.16
N VAL A 95 -1.45 6.68 25.08
CA VAL A 95 -2.23 5.46 24.84
C VAL A 95 -1.60 4.28 25.58
N SER A 96 -2.36 3.67 26.49
CA SER A 96 -1.90 2.51 27.27
C SER A 96 -1.42 1.37 26.37
N GLY A 97 -0.18 0.92 26.58
CA GLY A 97 0.47 -0.11 25.79
C GLY A 97 1.30 0.42 24.61
N VAL A 98 1.35 1.74 24.41
CA VAL A 98 2.25 2.39 23.45
C VAL A 98 3.50 2.90 24.19
N GLY A 99 4.61 2.21 23.98
CA GLY A 99 5.94 2.64 24.45
C GLY A 99 6.83 3.11 23.31
N ASP A 100 8.08 3.44 23.62
CA ASP A 100 9.05 4.01 22.68
C ASP A 100 9.27 3.16 21.43
N SER A 101 9.20 1.82 21.55
CA SER A 101 9.36 0.91 20.40
C SER A 101 8.22 1.07 19.38
N VAL A 102 6.97 1.16 19.86
CA VAL A 102 5.79 1.39 19.02
C VAL A 102 5.86 2.76 18.37
N VAL A 103 6.22 3.80 19.14
CA VAL A 103 6.38 5.15 18.63
C VAL A 103 7.42 5.16 17.52
N THR A 104 8.57 4.54 17.74
CA THR A 104 9.66 4.46 16.75
C THR A 104 9.19 3.79 15.46
N ASP A 105 8.52 2.64 15.55
CA ASP A 105 8.00 1.94 14.37
C ASP A 105 6.98 2.78 13.58
N LEU A 106 6.04 3.45 14.27
CA LEU A 106 5.09 4.36 13.62
C LEU A 106 5.79 5.51 12.91
N LYS A 107 6.83 6.09 13.53
CA LYS A 107 7.60 7.20 12.95
C LYS A 107 8.52 6.79 11.81
N ILE A 108 9.01 5.55 11.80
CA ILE A 108 9.72 4.99 10.64
C ILE A 108 8.78 4.93 9.44
N ILE A 109 7.54 4.44 9.64
CA ILE A 109 6.54 4.35 8.56
C ILE A 109 6.15 5.75 8.06
N GLU A 110 5.90 6.69 8.97
CA GLU A 110 5.61 8.09 8.60
C GLU A 110 6.76 8.70 7.77
N ALA A 111 8.01 8.51 8.21
CA ALA A 111 9.19 9.01 7.52
C ALA A 111 9.36 8.38 6.12
N ALA A 112 9.11 7.08 5.99
CA ALA A 112 9.14 6.38 4.71
C ALA A 112 8.06 6.93 3.75
N ALA A 113 6.83 7.08 4.21
CA ALA A 113 5.74 7.66 3.44
C ALA A 113 6.09 9.10 3.00
N ARG A 114 6.60 9.93 3.91
CA ARG A 114 7.05 11.30 3.59
C ARG A 114 8.16 11.31 2.54
N ARG A 115 9.12 10.37 2.58
CA ARG A 115 10.20 10.26 1.58
C ARG A 115 9.67 9.82 0.21
N LEU A 116 8.71 8.90 0.16
CA LEU A 116 8.07 8.48 -1.09
C LEU A 116 7.31 9.65 -1.74
N THR A 117 6.51 10.38 -0.97
CA THR A 117 5.78 11.55 -1.47
C THR A 117 6.73 12.68 -1.89
N LYS A 118 7.78 12.95 -1.09
CA LYS A 118 8.77 13.97 -1.45
C LYS A 118 9.59 13.56 -2.68
N GLY A 119 9.97 12.29 -2.84
CA GLY A 119 10.71 11.80 -4.00
C GLY A 119 9.92 11.93 -5.30
N GLN A 120 8.61 11.66 -5.24
CA GLN A 120 7.70 11.88 -6.38
C GLN A 120 7.55 13.37 -6.74
N ILE A 121 7.57 14.27 -5.76
CA ILE A 121 7.45 15.72 -5.98
C ILE A 121 8.81 16.33 -6.43
N ALA A 122 9.93 15.86 -5.89
CA ALA A 122 11.26 16.45 -6.13
C ALA A 122 11.87 16.10 -7.49
N GLN A 123 11.40 15.02 -8.15
CA GLN A 123 11.93 14.62 -9.46
C GLN A 123 11.08 15.11 -10.65
N ARG A 124 9.86 15.61 -10.42
CA ARG A 124 8.98 16.02 -11.50
C ARG A 124 9.14 17.52 -11.77
N PRO A 125 9.52 17.93 -13.00
CA PRO A 125 9.50 19.33 -13.40
C PRO A 125 8.12 19.94 -13.15
N VAL A 126 8.09 21.09 -12.49
CA VAL A 126 6.86 21.87 -12.31
C VAL A 126 6.73 22.84 -13.47
N LEU A 127 5.74 22.61 -14.33
CA LEU A 127 5.47 23.42 -15.52
C LEU A 127 4.38 24.47 -15.22
N ALA A 128 4.60 25.25 -14.16
CA ALA A 128 3.61 26.22 -13.64
C ALA A 128 3.56 27.56 -14.40
N SER A 129 4.37 27.72 -15.45
CA SER A 129 4.38 28.92 -16.29
C SER A 129 4.71 28.57 -17.74
N TRP A 130 4.31 29.43 -18.67
CA TRP A 130 4.65 29.27 -20.08
C TRP A 130 6.17 29.22 -20.30
N SER A 131 6.93 30.05 -19.58
CA SER A 131 8.40 30.01 -19.61
C SER A 131 8.95 28.67 -19.13
N ALA A 132 8.42 28.09 -18.05
CA ALA A 132 8.85 26.78 -17.57
C ALA A 132 8.54 25.66 -18.58
N VAL A 133 7.39 25.73 -19.27
CA VAL A 133 7.07 24.82 -20.37
C VAL A 133 8.08 24.97 -21.50
N LEU A 134 8.35 26.20 -21.96
CA LEU A 134 9.30 26.46 -23.03
C LEU A 134 10.73 26.01 -22.67
N ASP A 135 11.19 26.29 -21.46
CA ASP A 135 12.53 25.91 -21.01
C ASP A 135 12.67 24.39 -20.92
N TYR A 136 11.65 23.71 -20.37
CA TYR A 136 11.60 22.25 -20.37
C TYR A 136 11.62 21.68 -21.80
N CYS A 137 10.76 22.19 -22.68
CA CYS A 137 10.68 21.78 -24.08
C CYS A 137 12.00 22.02 -24.82
N ARG A 138 12.64 23.17 -24.60
CA ARG A 138 13.97 23.48 -25.14
C ARG A 138 14.99 22.49 -24.64
N THR A 139 15.07 22.21 -23.34
CA THR A 139 16.03 21.22 -22.81
C THR A 139 15.76 19.81 -23.34
N ALA A 140 14.49 19.38 -23.36
CA ALA A 140 14.11 18.04 -23.77
C ALA A 140 14.27 17.80 -25.28
N MET A 141 14.26 18.87 -26.09
CA MET A 141 14.41 18.81 -27.54
C MET A 141 15.69 19.51 -28.05
N ALA A 142 16.58 19.95 -27.15
CA ALA A 142 17.75 20.79 -27.48
C ALA A 142 18.70 20.16 -28.50
N PHE A 143 18.76 18.83 -28.52
CA PHE A 143 19.65 18.06 -29.39
C PHE A 143 18.88 17.31 -30.49
N ALA A 144 17.61 17.64 -30.71
CA ALA A 144 16.80 16.99 -31.72
C ALA A 144 16.92 17.71 -33.07
N ASP A 145 17.69 17.14 -34.00
CA ASP A 145 17.79 17.61 -35.39
C ASP A 145 16.55 17.28 -36.24
N LYS A 146 15.46 16.82 -35.60
CA LYS A 146 14.24 16.31 -36.22
C LYS A 146 13.00 16.92 -35.56
N GLU A 147 11.90 16.97 -36.29
CA GLU A 147 10.60 17.32 -35.71
C GLU A 147 10.17 16.22 -34.74
N HIS A 148 9.79 16.63 -33.54
CA HIS A 148 9.31 15.83 -32.43
C HIS A 148 7.92 16.33 -32.05
N PHE A 149 6.94 15.43 -32.06
CA PHE A 149 5.65 15.68 -31.43
C PHE A 149 5.61 14.95 -30.09
N ARG A 150 5.33 15.69 -29.00
CA ARG A 150 5.40 15.20 -27.63
C ARG A 150 4.13 15.53 -26.87
N ILE A 151 3.78 14.64 -25.95
CA ILE A 151 2.64 14.81 -25.06
C ILE A 151 3.17 14.82 -23.62
N LEU A 152 2.94 15.92 -22.92
CA LEU A 152 3.28 16.10 -21.52
C LEU A 152 2.03 15.86 -20.67
N PHE A 153 2.06 14.87 -19.79
CA PHE A 153 0.98 14.55 -18.87
C PHE A 153 1.25 15.18 -17.51
N LEU A 154 0.30 15.95 -16.98
CA LEU A 154 0.49 16.75 -15.77
C LEU A 154 -0.47 16.35 -14.66
N ASP A 155 -0.01 16.48 -13.41
CA ASP A 155 -0.86 16.38 -12.22
C ASP A 155 -1.55 17.72 -11.88
N LYS A 156 -2.37 17.72 -10.82
CA LYS A 156 -3.17 18.90 -10.39
C LYS A 156 -2.32 20.08 -9.93
N ARG A 157 -1.00 19.90 -9.76
CA ARG A 157 -0.03 20.92 -9.39
C ARG A 157 0.84 21.36 -10.57
N ASN A 158 0.46 20.97 -11.80
CA ASN A 158 1.24 21.17 -13.02
C ASN A 158 2.61 20.48 -12.99
N SER A 159 2.78 19.41 -12.20
CA SER A 159 4.01 18.62 -12.19
C SER A 159 3.96 17.58 -13.31
N LEU A 160 5.05 17.44 -14.04
CA LEU A 160 5.16 16.50 -15.16
C LEU A 160 5.16 15.04 -14.67
N ILE A 161 4.09 14.30 -14.97
CA ILE A 161 3.92 12.88 -14.69
C ILE A 161 4.69 12.03 -15.71
N ALA A 162 4.52 12.34 -16.99
CA ALA A 162 5.15 11.64 -18.10
C ALA A 162 5.35 12.58 -19.29
N ASP A 163 6.37 12.29 -20.07
CA ASP A 163 6.75 13.01 -21.28
C ASP A 163 6.96 11.99 -22.40
N GLU A 164 6.02 11.92 -23.32
CA GLU A 164 5.96 10.87 -24.34
C GLU A 164 6.13 11.46 -25.75
N LEU A 165 7.18 11.01 -26.44
CA LEU A 165 7.43 11.31 -27.86
C LEU A 165 6.52 10.42 -28.72
N GLN A 166 5.57 11.02 -29.42
CA GLN A 166 4.64 10.29 -30.31
C GLN A 166 5.17 10.19 -31.74
N GLN A 167 5.96 11.17 -32.19
CA GLN A 167 6.53 11.21 -33.53
C GLN A 167 7.94 11.78 -33.51
N SER A 168 8.84 11.21 -34.32
CA SER A 168 10.17 11.76 -34.62
C SER A 168 10.48 11.61 -36.12
N GLY A 169 10.73 12.69 -36.85
CA GLY A 169 11.07 12.59 -38.29
C GLY A 169 10.79 13.85 -39.12
N THR A 170 10.79 13.70 -40.45
CA THR A 170 10.18 14.66 -41.39
C THR A 170 8.67 14.42 -41.47
N VAL A 171 7.92 15.42 -41.94
CA VAL A 171 6.45 15.63 -41.95
C VAL A 171 5.59 14.48 -42.53
N ASP A 172 5.76 13.24 -42.10
CA ASP A 172 4.85 12.14 -42.38
C ASP A 172 3.97 11.93 -41.14
N HIS A 173 2.82 12.60 -41.19
CA HIS A 173 1.80 12.72 -40.16
C HIS A 173 1.40 11.35 -39.58
N THR A 174 1.92 10.97 -38.41
CA THR A 174 1.27 9.93 -37.60
C THR A 174 0.04 10.57 -36.95
N PRO A 175 -1.18 10.12 -37.23
CA PRO A 175 -2.36 10.76 -36.68
C PRO A 175 -2.35 10.64 -35.17
N VAL A 176 -2.35 11.78 -34.47
CA VAL A 176 -2.57 11.82 -33.03
C VAL A 176 -4.05 11.55 -32.82
N TYR A 177 -4.39 10.34 -32.37
CA TYR A 177 -5.77 9.96 -32.11
C TYR A 177 -6.19 10.48 -30.73
N PRO A 178 -7.14 11.44 -30.63
CA PRO A 178 -7.54 12.02 -29.34
C PRO A 178 -8.00 10.97 -28.33
N ARG A 179 -8.65 9.90 -28.81
CA ARG A 179 -9.06 8.75 -27.97
C ARG A 179 -7.88 8.10 -27.26
N GLU A 180 -6.76 7.88 -27.95
CA GLU A 180 -5.58 7.25 -27.35
C GLU A 180 -4.90 8.21 -26.38
N VAL A 181 -4.86 9.51 -26.68
CA VAL A 181 -4.35 10.53 -25.75
C VAL A 181 -5.18 10.59 -24.47
N VAL A 182 -6.51 10.59 -24.59
CA VAL A 182 -7.42 10.61 -23.43
C VAL A 182 -7.31 9.31 -22.62
N LYS A 183 -7.29 8.15 -23.30
CA LYS A 183 -7.06 6.86 -22.64
C LYS A 183 -5.76 6.88 -21.85
N ARG A 184 -4.68 7.38 -22.45
CA ARG A 184 -3.37 7.49 -21.80
C ARG A 184 -3.38 8.45 -20.62
N ALA A 185 -4.06 9.59 -20.75
CA ALA A 185 -4.22 10.53 -19.64
C ALA A 185 -4.95 9.91 -18.45
N ILE A 186 -5.98 9.09 -18.69
CA ILE A 186 -6.70 8.34 -17.64
C ILE A 186 -5.79 7.29 -16.99
N GLU A 187 -5.04 6.51 -17.78
CA GLU A 187 -4.08 5.52 -17.27
C GLU A 187 -3.03 6.14 -16.33
N LEU A 188 -2.57 7.35 -16.66
CA LEU A 188 -1.59 8.10 -15.88
C LEU A 188 -2.19 8.93 -14.75
N ALA A 189 -3.51 8.91 -14.58
CA ALA A 189 -4.25 9.79 -13.67
C ALA A 189 -3.88 11.29 -13.85
N ALA A 190 -3.62 11.70 -15.10
CA ALA A 190 -3.28 13.07 -15.45
C ALA A 190 -4.52 13.97 -15.34
N SER A 191 -4.34 15.17 -14.78
CA SER A 191 -5.39 16.20 -14.75
C SER A 191 -5.29 17.21 -15.88
N ALA A 192 -4.14 17.28 -16.55
CA ALA A 192 -3.93 18.14 -17.70
C ALA A 192 -2.94 17.51 -18.69
N VAL A 193 -3.02 17.94 -19.95
CA VAL A 193 -2.15 17.48 -21.04
C VAL A 193 -1.66 18.70 -21.81
N ILE A 194 -0.38 18.73 -22.17
CA ILE A 194 0.19 19.72 -23.09
C ILE A 194 0.72 18.99 -24.32
N LEU A 195 0.28 19.43 -25.51
CA LEU A 195 0.79 18.94 -26.79
C LEU A 195 1.87 19.90 -27.29
N VAL A 196 3.03 19.36 -27.65
CA VAL A 196 4.20 20.15 -28.06
C VAL A 196 4.73 19.60 -29.37
N HIS A 197 5.06 20.48 -30.31
CA HIS A 197 5.84 20.14 -31.48
C HIS A 197 6.92 21.20 -31.71
N ASN A 198 8.12 20.78 -32.12
CA ASN A 198 9.16 21.68 -32.61
C ASN A 198 9.16 21.70 -34.16
N HIS A 199 9.45 22.86 -34.73
CA HIS A 199 9.81 23.02 -36.13
C HIS A 199 11.29 23.44 -36.19
N PRO A 200 12.20 22.57 -36.64
CA PRO A 200 13.57 22.95 -36.93
C PRO A 200 13.58 24.07 -37.96
N THR A 201 13.90 25.29 -37.54
CA THR A 201 14.26 26.36 -38.46
C THR A 201 15.61 26.01 -39.06
N HIS A 202 15.63 25.65 -40.34
CA HIS A 202 16.82 25.69 -41.17
C HIS A 202 17.37 27.11 -41.27
#